data_AF-A0A0M8M9Q3-F1
#
_entry.id   AF-A0A0M8M9Q3-F1
#
_cell.length_a   1.000
_cell.length_b   1.000
_cell.length_c   1.000
_cell.angle_alpha   90.00
_cell.angle_beta   90.00
_cell.angle_gamma   90.00
#
_symmetry.space_group_name_H-M   'P 1'
#
loop_
_entity.id
_entity.type
_entity.pdbx_description
1 polymer ?
#
loop_
_entity_poly.entity_id
_entity_poly.type
_entity_poly.pdbx_seq_one_letter_code
_entity_poly.pdbx_strand_id
1 'polypeptide(L)' 'MDIQTSKIEVAKMVLDLEDSKLVEKVRKLINKERKDFYDEFTEDQKLEIQYGIEQLDRGESISWEDLKKKLP' A
#
# COMPACT_ATOMS: atom_id res chain seq x y z
N MET A 1 19.17 -23.57 9.12
CA MET A 1 18.64 -23.80 7.76
C MET A 1 19.40 -22.90 6.81
N ASP A 2 19.76 -23.42 5.64
CA ASP A 2 20.36 -22.62 4.57
C ASP A 2 19.27 -21.73 3.92
N ILE A 3 19.63 -20.50 3.59
CA ILE A 3 18.68 -19.52 3.03
C ILE A 3 18.20 -19.93 1.63
N GLN A 4 19.04 -20.63 0.85
CA GLN A 4 18.64 -21.12 -0.48
C GLN A 4 17.65 -22.27 -0.35
N THR A 5 17.89 -23.19 0.59
CA THR A 5 16.92 -24.24 0.92
C THR A 5 15.57 -23.65 1.33
N SER A 6 15.58 -22.64 2.19
CA SER A 6 14.35 -21.99 2.67
C SER A 6 13.56 -21.31 1.54
N LYS A 7 14.25 -20.67 0.58
CA LYS A 7 13.61 -20.06 -0.60
C LYS A 7 12.92 -21.09 -1.49
N ILE A 8 13.55 -22.24 -1.69
CA ILE A 8 13.00 -23.33 -2.50
C ILE A 8 11.75 -23.91 -1.82
N GLU A 9 11.76 -24.08 -0.50
CA GLU A 9 10.61 -24.56 0.26
C GLU A 9 9.41 -23.62 0.12
N VAL A 10 9.62 -22.31 0.30
CA VAL A 10 8.56 -21.31 0.10
C VAL A 10 8.04 -21.32 -1.34
N ALA A 11 8.91 -21.43 -2.34
CA ALA A 11 8.50 -21.50 -3.74
C ALA A 11 7.62 -22.74 -4.03
N LYS A 12 7.97 -23.91 -3.47
CA LYS A 12 7.16 -25.13 -3.61
C LYS A 12 5.79 -24.96 -2.96
N MET A 13 5.74 -24.44 -1.73
CA MET A 13 4.46 -24.19 -1.05
C MET A 13 3.54 -23.28 -1.86
N VAL A 14 4.08 -22.28 -2.56
CA VAL A 14 3.30 -21.38 -3.43
C VAL A 14 2.81 -22.08 -4.69
N LEU A 15 3.61 -22.95 -5.30
CA LEU A 15 3.22 -23.72 -6.48
C LEU A 15 2.07 -24.70 -6.20
N ASP A 16 2.00 -25.22 -4.97
CA ASP A 16 0.97 -26.15 -4.54
C ASP A 16 -0.35 -25.44 -4.12
N LEU A 17 -0.41 -24.10 -4.15
CA LEU A 17 -1.63 -23.35 -3.80
C LEU A 17 -2.68 -23.40 -4.90
N GLU A 18 -3.88 -23.84 -4.55
CA GLU A 18 -5.05 -23.81 -5.45
C GLU A 18 -5.95 -22.58 -5.22
N ASP A 19 -5.89 -21.95 -4.04
CA ASP A 19 -6.68 -20.75 -3.73
C ASP A 19 -6.04 -19.49 -4.34
N SER A 20 -6.64 -18.99 -5.42
CA SER A 20 -6.22 -17.77 -6.11
C SER A 20 -6.18 -16.52 -5.21
N LYS A 21 -7.04 -16.43 -4.18
CA LYS A 21 -7.01 -15.31 -3.23
C LYS A 21 -5.79 -15.38 -2.32
N LEU A 22 -5.35 -16.58 -1.96
CA LEU A 22 -4.16 -16.78 -1.14
C LEU A 22 -2.89 -16.51 -1.95
N VAL A 23 -2.83 -16.96 -3.20
CA VAL A 23 -1.73 -16.63 -4.14
C VAL A 23 -1.57 -15.11 -4.28
N GLU A 24 -2.68 -14.38 -4.44
CA GLU A 24 -2.63 -12.92 -4.56
C GLU A 24 -2.16 -12.21 -3.28
N LYS A 25 -2.51 -12.73 -2.10
CA LYS A 25 -2.00 -12.20 -0.82
C LYS A 25 -0.49 -12.42 -0.69
N VAL A 26 0.01 -13.61 -1.05
CA VAL A 26 1.45 -13.92 -1.03
C VAL A 26 2.20 -13.04 -2.03
N ARG A 27 1.66 -12.88 -3.25
CA ARG A 27 2.21 -11.96 -4.26
C ARG A 27 2.32 -10.55 -3.74
N LYS A 28 1.27 -10.03 -3.09
CA LYS A 28 1.30 -8.71 -2.46
C LYS A 28 2.35 -8.63 -1.38
N LEU A 29 2.50 -9.63 -0.52
CA LEU A 29 3.50 -9.62 0.55
C LEU A 29 4.94 -9.57 0.00
N ILE A 30 5.24 -10.36 -1.04
CA ILE A 30 6.54 -10.38 -1.71
C ILE A 30 6.82 -9.06 -2.45
N ASN A 31 5.79 -8.45 -3.05
CA ASN A 31 5.92 -7.19 -3.78
C ASN A 31 5.87 -5.95 -2.89
N LYS A 32 5.26 -6.03 -1.71
CA LYS A 32 5.15 -4.91 -0.75
C LYS A 32 6.52 -4.51 -0.19
N GLU A 33 7.51 -5.39 -0.24
CA GLU A 33 8.90 -5.04 0.08
C GLU A 33 9.64 -4.32 -1.07
N ARG A 34 9.04 -4.18 -2.26
CA ARG A 34 9.75 -3.66 -3.44
C ARG A 34 9.49 -2.19 -3.78
N LYS A 35 8.49 -1.53 -3.20
CA LYS A 35 8.31 -0.07 -3.25
C LYS A 35 7.22 0.33 -2.27
N ASP A 36 7.50 1.35 -1.45
CA ASP A 36 6.43 2.04 -0.74
C ASP A 36 5.55 2.73 -1.79
N PHE A 37 4.23 2.79 -1.61
CA PHE A 37 3.35 3.50 -2.54
C PHE A 37 3.75 4.98 -2.65
N TYR A 38 4.37 5.51 -1.59
CA TYR A 38 4.96 6.84 -1.58
C TYR A 38 6.05 7.03 -2.65
N ASP A 39 6.81 5.97 -2.97
CA ASP A 39 7.86 5.97 -3.99
C ASP A 39 7.31 5.89 -5.42
N GLU A 40 6.00 5.71 -5.58
CA GLU A 40 5.29 5.71 -6.86
C GLU A 40 4.67 7.07 -7.19
N PHE A 41 4.62 8.01 -6.24
CA PHE A 41 4.11 9.35 -6.47
C PHE A 41 5.08 10.23 -7.24
N THR A 42 4.54 11.09 -8.11
CA THR A 42 5.31 12.20 -8.70
C THR A 42 5.68 13.22 -7.62
N GLU A 43 6.67 14.07 -7.89
CA GLU A 43 7.04 15.14 -6.96
C GLU A 43 5.87 16.10 -6.70
N ASP A 44 5.06 16.40 -7.72
CA ASP A 44 3.85 17.23 -7.55
C ASP A 44 2.83 16.57 -6.60
N GLN A 45 2.63 15.24 -6.71
CA GLN A 45 1.74 14.51 -5.82
C GLN A 45 2.25 14.50 -4.37
N LYS A 46 3.56 14.35 -4.18
CA LYS A 46 4.17 14.44 -2.85
C LYS A 46 4.02 15.84 -2.26
N LEU A 47 4.20 16.86 -3.08
CA LEU A 47 4.04 18.25 -2.68
C LEU A 47 2.59 18.57 -2.28
N GLU A 48 1.60 18.09 -3.04
CA GLU A 48 0.18 18.21 -2.68
C GLU A 48 -0.16 17.51 -1.36
N ILE A 49 0.40 16.31 -1.11
CA ILE A 49 0.24 15.61 0.18
C ILE A 49 0.83 16.46 1.32
N GLN A 50 2.02 17.02 1.12
CA GLN A 50 2.65 17.89 2.11
C GLN A 50 1.77 19.13 2.39
N TYR A 51 1.29 19.81 1.35
CA TYR A 51 0.40 20.95 1.51
C TYR A 51 -0.88 20.59 2.26
N GLY A 52 -1.49 19.43 1.96
CA GLY A 52 -2.66 18.94 2.68
C GLY A 52 -2.40 18.72 4.17
N ILE A 53 -1.23 18.17 4.53
CA ILE A 53 -0.83 18.01 5.94
C ILE A 53 -0.68 19.38 6.62
N GLU A 54 0.00 20.33 5.97
CA GLU A 54 0.16 21.68 6.52
C GLU A 54 -1.20 22.41 6.70
N GLN A 55 -2.17 22.18 5.81
CA GLN A 55 -3.55 22.66 5.98
C GLN A 55 -4.21 22.05 7.21
N LEU A 56 -4.08 20.74 7.41
CA LEU A 56 -4.62 20.06 8.59
C LEU A 56 -3.99 20.57 9.88
N ASP A 57 -2.68 20.82 9.89
CA ASP A 57 -1.96 21.38 11.05
C ASP A 57 -2.44 22.80 11.39
N ARG A 58 -2.85 23.58 10.39
CA ARG A 58 -3.49 24.90 10.57
C ARG A 58 -4.97 24.81 10.95
N GLY A 59 -5.53 23.61 11.09
CA GLY A 59 -6.93 23.38 11.39
C GLY A 59 -7.87 23.61 10.20
N GLU A 60 -7.34 23.72 8.98
CA GLU A 60 -8.09 23.88 7.72
C GLU A 60 -8.70 22.53 7.29
N SER A 61 -9.48 21.93 8.18
CA SER A 61 -10.15 20.65 7.96
C SER A 61 -11.66 20.83 8.05
N ILE A 62 -12.39 19.96 7.37
CA ILE A 62 -13.84 19.83 7.53
C ILE A 62 -14.16 18.38 7.87
N SER A 63 -15.23 18.17 8.64
CA SER A 63 -15.67 16.82 8.95
C SER A 63 -16.14 16.11 7.68
N TRP A 64 -15.96 14.79 7.65
CA TRP A 64 -16.45 13.95 6.55
C TRP A 64 -17.97 14.07 6.36
N GLU A 65 -18.71 14.22 7.46
CA GLU A 65 -20.16 14.39 7.41
C GLU A 65 -20.56 15.72 6.77
N ASP A 66 -19.82 16.80 7.05
CA ASP A 66 -20.09 18.11 6.48
C ASP A 66 -19.66 18.22 5.02
N LEU A 67 -18.59 17.51 4.63
CA LEU A 67 -18.22 17.36 3.22
C LEU A 67 -19.34 16.65 2.44
N LYS A 68 -19.87 15.53 2.94
CA LYS A 68 -20.94 14.78 2.26
C LYS A 68 -22.17 15.61 1.98
N LYS A 69 -22.56 16.51 2.88
CA LYS A 69 -23.71 17.41 2.71
C LYS A 69 -23.51 18.42 1.58
N LYS A 70 -22.26 18.69 1.17
CA LYS A 70 -21.89 19.65 0.13
C LYS A 70 -21.64 19.00 -1.23
N LEU A 71 -21.52 17.68 -1.29
CA LEU A 71 -21.36 16.95 -2.55
C LEU A 71 -22.74 16.81 -3.23
N PRO A 72 -22.81 17.05 -4.55
CA PRO A 72 -24.06 16.97 -5.32
C PRO A 72 -24.60 15.55 -5.44
#